data_AF-A0A2U3PV71-F1
#
_entry.id   AF-A0A2U3PV71-F1
#
_cell.length_a   1.000
_cell.length_b   1.000
_cell.length_c   1.000
_cell.angle_alpha   90.00
_cell.angle_beta   90.00
_cell.angle_gamma   90.00
#
_symmetry.space_group_name_H-M   'P 1'
#
loop_
_entity.id
_entity.type
_entity.pdbx_description
1 polymer ?
#
loop_
_entity_poly.entity_id
_entity_poly.type
_entity_poly.pdbx_seq_one_letter_code
_entity_poly.pdbx_strand_id
1 'polypeptide(L)'
;MLTAADRDQLIGLYARHCVADIDLVVEFRDLCKHLGADLHFAAERDRVERAKIIVEEALEDRPLTERAMVQEAIKLLISTRGDPQLRDLCHRLIAEGYSGLWSPSHRMAFDAAYQKVQLKNDFFLSFTTRTGSNVGENPINLCYKSFIVSEIGIDAFKRSDRSKTNLLALAAHRLLSQARISGFYFPHSQYDGADTEQKLFDEADSSLVFVQLVQPVMFDRPPNGDNYCFVEWSRVWSRMSESERDLNMIFVVAANDRTELKAIYPFIEYRAWHDDVLRRDAPYLPEVQFANRHKVLYIKSTFREQLVRQIRAAWSRLIDDVPDH
;
A
#
# COMPACT_ATOMS: atom_id res chain seq x y z
N MET A 1 18.23 12.47 -30.64
CA MET A 1 18.11 11.93 -29.26
C MET A 1 17.61 13.09 -28.43
N LEU A 2 16.38 13.00 -27.95
CA LEU A 2 15.72 14.08 -27.23
C LEU A 2 16.44 14.38 -25.92
N THR A 3 16.75 15.65 -25.65
CA THR A 3 17.40 16.03 -24.39
C THR A 3 16.38 16.17 -23.25
N ALA A 4 16.85 16.15 -22.01
CA ALA A 4 15.99 16.40 -20.85
C ALA A 4 15.38 17.81 -20.88
N ALA A 5 16.14 18.81 -21.32
CA ALA A 5 15.67 20.19 -21.44
C ALA A 5 14.54 20.32 -22.48
N ASP A 6 14.64 19.62 -23.62
CA ASP A 6 13.59 19.61 -24.63
C ASP A 6 12.30 18.97 -24.11
N ARG A 7 12.43 17.87 -23.35
CA ARG A 7 11.29 17.21 -22.69
C ARG A 7 10.64 18.14 -21.67
N ASP A 8 11.43 18.84 -20.86
CA ASP A 8 10.90 19.75 -19.83
C ASP A 8 10.21 20.96 -20.48
N GLN A 9 10.76 21.50 -21.58
CA GLN A 9 10.12 22.56 -22.35
C GLN A 9 8.76 22.11 -22.92
N LEU A 10 8.70 20.89 -23.48
CA LEU A 10 7.47 20.31 -24.02
C LEU A 10 6.40 20.15 -22.93
N ILE A 11 6.75 19.59 -21.77
CA ILE A 11 5.85 19.43 -20.63
C ILE A 11 5.35 20.80 -20.14
N GLY A 12 6.23 21.78 -20.01
CA GLY A 12 5.86 23.12 -19.58
C GLY A 12 4.93 23.85 -20.56
N LEU A 13 5.02 23.56 -21.87
CA LEU A 13 4.08 24.07 -22.85
C LEU A 13 2.69 23.44 -22.69
N TYR A 14 2.59 22.11 -22.61
CA TYR A 14 1.32 21.44 -22.36
C TYR A 14 0.74 21.71 -20.97
N ALA A 15 1.57 22.03 -19.97
CA ALA A 15 1.07 22.41 -18.64
C ALA A 15 0.31 23.75 -18.68
N ARG A 16 0.80 24.72 -19.46
CA ARG A 16 0.28 26.09 -19.52
C ARG A 16 -0.85 26.32 -20.53
N HIS A 17 -1.02 25.41 -21.49
CA HIS A 17 -1.94 25.58 -22.60
C HIS A 17 -2.84 24.36 -22.74
N CYS A 18 -4.07 24.57 -23.22
CA CYS A 18 -4.99 23.48 -23.51
C CYS A 18 -4.52 22.69 -24.74
N VAL A 19 -4.77 21.38 -24.78
CA VAL A 19 -4.42 20.54 -25.93
C VAL A 19 -5.06 21.05 -27.22
N ALA A 20 -6.30 21.53 -27.16
CA ALA A 20 -7.03 22.02 -28.33
C ALA A 20 -6.36 23.24 -29.01
N ASP A 21 -5.59 24.04 -28.26
CA ASP A 21 -5.02 25.30 -28.73
C ASP A 21 -3.49 25.28 -28.83
N ILE A 22 -2.84 24.15 -28.49
CA ILE A 22 -1.37 24.06 -28.39
C ILE A 22 -0.66 24.39 -29.72
N ASP A 23 -1.27 24.03 -30.85
CA ASP A 23 -0.75 24.31 -32.20
C ASP A 23 -0.72 25.81 -32.54
N LEU A 24 -1.46 26.64 -31.81
CA LEU A 24 -1.47 28.10 -31.96
C LEU A 24 -0.33 28.77 -31.19
N VAL A 25 0.30 28.07 -30.24
CA VAL A 25 1.37 28.59 -29.38
C VAL A 25 2.67 28.69 -30.16
N VAL A 26 3.25 29.90 -30.25
CA VAL A 26 4.43 30.18 -31.08
C VAL A 26 5.62 29.33 -30.66
N GLU A 27 5.88 29.25 -29.36
CA GLU A 27 6.96 28.50 -28.75
C GLU A 27 6.85 27.00 -29.03
N PHE A 28 5.64 26.45 -29.06
CA PHE A 28 5.40 25.05 -29.40
C PHE A 28 5.68 24.77 -30.87
N ARG A 29 5.20 25.64 -31.77
CA ARG A 29 5.50 25.50 -33.20
C ARG A 29 6.99 25.59 -33.48
N ASP A 30 7.71 26.46 -32.77
CA ASP A 30 9.15 26.60 -32.94
C ASP A 30 9.91 25.38 -32.41
N LEU A 31 9.46 24.80 -31.29
CA LEU A 31 9.96 23.52 -30.79
C LEU A 31 9.72 22.39 -31.82
N CYS A 32 8.53 22.33 -32.42
CA CYS A 32 8.21 21.37 -33.47
C CYS A 32 9.02 21.59 -34.75
N LYS A 33 9.36 22.83 -35.13
CA LYS A 33 10.26 23.08 -36.27
C LYS A 33 11.67 22.59 -35.99
N HIS A 34 12.15 22.76 -34.75
CA HIS A 34 13.50 22.37 -34.38
C HIS A 34 13.65 20.85 -34.24
N LEU A 35 12.65 20.17 -33.67
CA LEU A 35 12.73 18.77 -33.28
C LEU A 35 11.79 17.84 -34.06
N GLY A 36 10.96 18.35 -34.97
CA GLY A 36 9.89 17.57 -35.63
C GLY A 36 10.36 16.42 -36.52
N ALA A 37 11.65 16.38 -36.90
CA ALA A 37 12.25 15.25 -37.61
C ALA A 37 12.80 14.16 -36.66
N ASP A 38 12.89 14.41 -35.35
CA ASP A 38 13.33 13.42 -34.36
C ASP A 38 12.16 12.50 -33.98
N LEU A 39 12.30 11.20 -34.27
CA LEU A 39 11.29 10.18 -33.95
C LEU A 39 11.00 10.08 -32.45
N HIS A 40 12.00 10.34 -31.59
CA HIS A 40 11.82 10.34 -30.15
C HIS A 40 11.02 11.55 -29.68
N PHE A 41 11.15 12.70 -30.34
CA PHE A 41 10.34 13.88 -30.04
C PHE A 41 8.86 13.63 -30.36
N ALA A 42 8.55 13.05 -31.52
CA ALA A 42 7.18 12.71 -31.89
C ALA A 42 6.52 11.76 -30.88
N ALA A 43 7.23 10.68 -30.50
CA ALA A 43 6.73 9.72 -29.51
C ALA A 43 6.52 10.36 -28.11
N GLU A 44 7.42 11.25 -27.69
CA GLU A 44 7.30 11.97 -26.42
C GLU A 44 6.12 12.94 -26.45
N ARG A 45 5.97 13.72 -27.53
CA ARG A 45 4.83 14.62 -27.73
C ARG A 45 3.50 13.88 -27.60
N ASP A 46 3.34 12.78 -28.33
CA ASP A 46 2.10 11.99 -28.28
C ASP A 46 1.83 11.43 -26.87
N ARG A 47 2.89 11.19 -26.07
CA ARG A 47 2.76 10.76 -24.68
C ARG A 47 2.35 11.93 -23.76
N VAL A 48 2.98 13.09 -23.89
CA VAL A 48 2.65 14.30 -23.11
C VAL A 48 1.24 14.77 -23.40
N GLU A 49 0.86 14.79 -24.68
CA GLU A 49 -0.48 15.16 -25.12
C GLU A 49 -1.55 14.26 -24.51
N ARG A 50 -1.40 12.93 -24.61
CA ARG A 50 -2.33 11.98 -24.00
C ARG A 50 -2.45 12.16 -22.49
N ALA A 51 -1.34 12.39 -21.80
CA ALA A 51 -1.36 12.65 -20.36
C ALA A 51 -2.09 13.96 -20.04
N LYS A 52 -1.88 15.02 -20.83
CA LYS A 52 -2.55 16.31 -20.66
C LYS A 52 -4.04 16.21 -20.92
N ILE A 53 -4.49 15.48 -21.95
CA ILE A 53 -5.92 15.20 -22.19
C ILE A 53 -6.57 14.60 -20.92
N ILE A 54 -5.94 13.58 -20.33
CA ILE A 54 -6.45 12.94 -19.11
C ILE A 54 -6.52 13.94 -17.93
N VAL A 55 -5.54 14.84 -17.82
CA VAL A 55 -5.53 15.90 -16.78
C VAL A 55 -6.64 16.92 -17.02
N GLU A 56 -6.84 17.37 -18.26
CA GLU A 56 -7.92 18.30 -18.64
C GLU A 56 -9.30 17.67 -18.39
N GLU A 57 -9.52 16.41 -18.81
CA GLU A 57 -10.77 15.68 -18.54
C GLU A 57 -11.07 15.60 -17.04
N ALA A 58 -10.04 15.45 -16.20
CA ALA A 58 -10.21 15.39 -14.75
C ALA A 58 -10.49 16.75 -14.10
N LEU A 59 -9.89 17.83 -14.61
CA LEU A 59 -9.82 19.13 -13.92
C LEU A 59 -10.58 20.28 -14.59
N GLU A 60 -10.91 20.17 -15.88
CA GLU A 60 -11.47 21.27 -16.69
C GLU A 60 -12.85 20.95 -17.29
N ASP A 61 -13.24 19.67 -17.40
CA ASP A 61 -14.54 19.25 -17.96
C ASP A 61 -15.75 19.85 -17.22
N ARG A 62 -15.57 20.31 -15.98
CA ARG A 62 -16.62 20.94 -15.18
C ARG A 62 -16.06 22.02 -14.26
N PRO A 63 -16.87 23.01 -13.85
CA PRO A 63 -16.48 23.96 -12.82
C PRO A 63 -16.22 23.24 -11.50
N LEU A 64 -14.99 23.33 -11.01
CA LEU A 64 -14.56 22.75 -9.74
C LEU A 64 -14.18 23.86 -8.77
N THR A 65 -14.48 23.65 -7.48
CA THR A 65 -13.83 24.44 -6.43
C THR A 65 -12.36 24.04 -6.34
N GLU A 66 -11.54 24.90 -5.75
CA GLU A 66 -10.12 24.62 -5.56
C GLU A 66 -9.86 23.30 -4.83
N ARG A 67 -10.59 23.05 -3.72
CA ARG A 67 -10.57 21.77 -2.99
C ARG A 67 -10.92 20.59 -3.91
N ALA A 68 -11.99 20.73 -4.71
CA ALA A 68 -12.42 19.66 -5.61
C ALA A 68 -11.39 19.40 -6.73
N MET A 69 -10.71 20.42 -7.25
CA MET A 69 -9.62 20.24 -8.21
C MET A 69 -8.47 19.42 -7.61
N VAL A 70 -8.06 19.72 -6.37
CA VAL A 70 -7.01 18.96 -5.68
C VAL A 70 -7.45 17.51 -5.45
N GLN A 71 -8.70 17.29 -5.05
CA GLN A 71 -9.27 15.97 -4.87
C GLN A 71 -9.28 15.14 -6.16
N GLU A 72 -9.72 15.72 -7.28
CA GLU A 72 -9.70 15.06 -8.60
C GLU A 72 -8.27 14.81 -9.08
N ALA A 73 -7.35 15.73 -8.84
CA ALA A 73 -5.94 15.55 -9.14
C ALA A 73 -5.35 14.35 -8.38
N ILE A 74 -5.63 14.22 -7.08
CA ILE A 74 -5.19 13.07 -6.26
C ILE A 74 -5.85 11.77 -6.75
N LYS A 75 -7.15 11.77 -7.07
CA LYS A 75 -7.83 10.60 -7.65
C LYS A 75 -7.18 10.14 -8.94
N LEU A 76 -6.80 11.08 -9.82
CA LEU A 76 -6.11 10.78 -11.06
C LEU A 76 -4.73 10.16 -10.82
N LEU A 77 -3.96 10.67 -9.85
CA LEU A 77 -2.67 10.07 -9.50
C LEU A 77 -2.82 8.66 -8.93
N ILE A 78 -3.83 8.43 -8.09
CA ILE A 78 -4.14 7.09 -7.57
C ILE A 78 -4.52 6.12 -8.71
N SER A 79 -5.37 6.55 -9.66
CA SER A 79 -5.83 5.69 -10.76
C SER A 79 -4.72 5.35 -11.76
N THR A 80 -3.73 6.24 -11.93
CA THR A 80 -2.58 6.06 -12.82
C THR A 80 -1.39 5.37 -12.14
N ARG A 81 -1.47 5.02 -10.85
CA ARG A 81 -0.37 4.41 -10.09
C ARG A 81 0.20 3.12 -10.70
N GLY A 82 -0.63 2.35 -11.42
CA GLY A 82 -0.19 1.15 -12.15
C GLY A 82 0.80 1.43 -13.29
N ASP A 83 0.90 2.68 -13.73
CA ASP A 83 1.85 3.17 -14.73
C ASP A 83 2.63 4.37 -14.13
N PRO A 84 3.78 4.13 -13.48
CA PRO A 84 4.58 5.19 -12.87
C PRO A 84 4.97 6.30 -13.86
N GLN A 85 5.18 5.92 -15.12
CA GLN A 85 5.58 6.81 -16.19
C GLN A 85 4.48 7.79 -16.58
N LEU A 86 3.22 7.33 -16.63
CA LEU A 86 2.05 8.19 -16.81
C LEU A 86 1.75 9.00 -15.55
N ARG A 87 1.75 8.37 -14.37
CA ARG A 87 1.51 9.04 -13.07
C ARG A 87 2.44 10.24 -12.88
N ASP A 88 3.74 10.05 -13.07
CA ASP A 88 4.74 11.10 -12.84
C ASP A 88 4.57 12.24 -13.85
N LEU A 89 4.16 11.93 -15.08
CA LEU A 89 3.86 12.92 -16.10
C LEU A 89 2.58 13.72 -15.78
N CYS A 90 1.51 13.05 -15.35
CA CYS A 90 0.29 13.70 -14.87
C CYS A 90 0.62 14.63 -13.67
N HIS A 91 1.40 14.15 -12.70
CA HIS A 91 1.83 14.96 -11.57
C HIS A 91 2.55 16.23 -12.02
N ARG A 92 3.50 16.12 -12.96
CA ARG A 92 4.21 17.29 -13.49
C ARG A 92 3.29 18.28 -14.18
N LEU A 93 2.41 17.81 -15.06
CA LEU A 93 1.43 18.66 -15.76
C LEU A 93 0.49 19.37 -14.77
N ILE A 94 0.05 18.66 -13.72
CA ILE A 94 -0.79 19.22 -12.66
C ILE A 94 -0.03 20.27 -11.84
N ALA A 95 1.18 19.92 -11.38
CA ALA A 95 2.01 20.78 -10.55
C ALA A 95 2.40 22.06 -11.29
N GLU A 96 2.76 21.99 -12.57
CA GLU A 96 3.14 23.17 -13.35
C GLU A 96 1.92 23.99 -13.82
N GLY A 97 0.82 23.32 -14.19
CA GLY A 97 -0.33 23.97 -14.82
C GLY A 97 -1.38 24.53 -13.85
N TYR A 98 -1.57 23.88 -12.70
CA TYR A 98 -2.73 24.15 -11.83
C TYR A 98 -2.34 24.56 -10.41
N SER A 99 -1.18 24.15 -9.91
CA SER A 99 -0.81 24.38 -8.50
C SER A 99 -0.66 25.87 -8.14
N GLY A 100 -0.42 26.73 -9.14
CA GLY A 100 -0.40 28.19 -8.97
C GLY A 100 -1.76 28.78 -8.60
N LEU A 101 -2.85 28.07 -8.92
CA LEU A 101 -4.22 28.44 -8.59
C LEU A 101 -4.61 28.01 -7.17
N TRP A 102 -3.78 27.19 -6.52
CA TRP A 102 -4.08 26.62 -5.21
C TRP A 102 -3.47 27.45 -4.08
N SER A 103 -4.10 27.38 -2.92
CA SER A 103 -3.63 27.88 -1.65
C SER A 103 -2.40 27.07 -1.21
N PRO A 104 -1.57 27.62 -0.30
CA PRO A 104 -0.44 26.88 0.24
C PRO A 104 -0.85 25.55 0.90
N SER A 105 -1.97 25.51 1.62
CA SER A 105 -2.45 24.30 2.31
C SER A 105 -2.85 23.20 1.31
N HIS A 106 -3.52 23.57 0.22
CA HIS A 106 -3.88 22.65 -0.85
C HIS A 106 -2.67 22.10 -1.62
N ARG A 107 -1.68 22.95 -1.92
CA ARG A 107 -0.41 22.48 -2.51
C ARG A 107 0.29 21.47 -1.61
N MET A 108 0.40 21.77 -0.31
CA MET A 108 1.00 20.85 0.66
C MET A 108 0.23 19.53 0.74
N ALA A 109 -1.10 19.55 0.70
CA ALA A 109 -1.92 18.34 0.70
C ALA A 109 -1.70 17.49 -0.57
N PHE A 110 -1.66 18.13 -1.74
CA PHE A 110 -1.37 17.47 -3.01
C PHE A 110 0.02 16.81 -3.02
N ASP A 111 1.06 17.55 -2.61
CA ASP A 111 2.44 17.05 -2.57
C ASP A 111 2.56 15.87 -1.59
N ALA A 112 1.95 15.98 -0.41
CA ALA A 112 1.94 14.90 0.58
C ALA A 112 1.20 13.66 0.05
N ALA A 113 0.08 13.83 -0.63
CA ALA A 113 -0.64 12.74 -1.27
C ALA A 113 0.19 12.07 -2.37
N TYR A 114 0.88 12.85 -3.21
CA TYR A 114 1.75 12.31 -4.26
C TYR A 114 2.87 11.44 -3.69
N GLN A 115 3.52 11.85 -2.59
CA GLN A 115 4.52 11.01 -1.90
C GLN A 115 3.94 9.64 -1.49
N LYS A 116 2.68 9.58 -1.08
CA LYS A 116 2.00 8.31 -0.74
C LYS A 116 1.60 7.50 -1.97
N VAL A 117 1.17 8.16 -3.06
CA VAL A 117 0.83 7.48 -4.33
C VAL A 117 2.07 6.85 -4.99
N GLN A 118 3.26 7.39 -4.71
CA GLN A 118 4.53 6.81 -5.18
C GLN A 118 4.90 5.48 -4.53
N LEU A 119 4.28 5.14 -3.38
CA LEU A 119 4.54 3.90 -2.68
C LEU A 119 4.23 2.68 -3.57
N LYS A 120 5.10 1.68 -3.52
CA LYS A 120 5.04 0.47 -4.35
C LYS A 120 3.88 -0.46 -3.98
N ASN A 121 3.56 -0.56 -2.70
CA ASN A 121 2.60 -1.53 -2.17
C ASN A 121 1.41 -0.82 -1.49
N ASP A 122 0.21 -1.37 -1.63
CA ASP A 122 -0.95 -0.91 -0.84
C ASP A 122 -0.79 -1.33 0.62
N PHE A 123 -0.22 -2.51 0.86
CA PHE A 123 0.05 -3.00 2.20
C PHE A 123 1.36 -3.78 2.34
N PHE A 124 1.90 -3.75 3.54
CA PHE A 124 2.92 -4.68 4.04
C PHE A 124 2.24 -5.72 4.93
N LEU A 125 2.49 -7.01 4.71
CA LEU A 125 1.96 -8.08 5.57
C LEU A 125 3.04 -8.64 6.49
N SER A 126 3.01 -8.22 7.75
CA SER A 126 3.82 -8.75 8.84
C SER A 126 3.18 -10.00 9.44
N PHE A 127 3.96 -11.06 9.62
CA PHE A 127 3.53 -12.30 10.26
C PHE A 127 4.75 -13.07 10.76
N THR A 128 4.53 -13.97 11.71
CA THR A 128 5.57 -14.87 12.22
C THR A 128 5.44 -16.27 11.66
N THR A 129 6.58 -16.94 11.44
CA THR A 129 6.67 -18.38 11.16
C THR A 129 7.05 -19.19 12.39
N ARG A 130 7.21 -18.56 13.57
CA ARG A 130 7.63 -19.24 14.81
C ARG A 130 6.57 -20.25 15.28
N THR A 131 7.02 -21.39 15.79
CA THR A 131 6.17 -22.51 16.24
C THR A 131 6.01 -22.60 17.76
N GLY A 132 6.62 -21.66 18.51
CA GLY A 132 6.68 -21.70 19.98
C GLY A 132 7.57 -22.83 20.47
N SER A 133 7.26 -23.38 21.65
CA SER A 133 8.00 -24.50 22.27
C SER A 133 7.81 -25.84 21.55
N ASN A 134 6.91 -25.93 20.58
CA ASN A 134 6.58 -27.17 19.88
C ASN A 134 7.49 -27.35 18.65
N VAL A 135 8.19 -28.47 18.61
CA VAL A 135 8.96 -28.92 17.43
C VAL A 135 7.98 -29.54 16.44
N GLY A 136 7.89 -29.00 15.22
CA GLY A 136 7.06 -29.58 14.15
C GLY A 136 6.35 -28.55 13.27
N GLU A 137 5.10 -28.85 12.92
CA GLU A 137 4.24 -27.97 12.11
C GLU A 137 3.90 -26.68 12.89
N ASN A 138 3.91 -25.53 12.20
CA ASN A 138 3.46 -24.28 12.80
C ASN A 138 2.00 -24.42 13.26
N PRO A 139 1.69 -24.18 14.56
CA PRO A 139 0.34 -24.35 15.10
C PRO A 139 -0.74 -23.62 14.31
N ILE A 140 -0.39 -22.48 13.71
CA ILE A 140 -1.32 -21.69 12.89
C ILE A 140 -1.88 -22.49 11.70
N ASN A 141 -1.07 -23.36 11.11
CA ASN A 141 -1.46 -24.16 9.95
C ASN A 141 -2.48 -25.23 10.34
N LEU A 142 -2.39 -25.74 11.57
CA LEU A 142 -3.34 -26.70 12.13
C LEU A 142 -4.62 -25.98 12.56
N CYS A 143 -4.50 -24.92 13.37
CA CYS A 143 -5.62 -24.18 13.94
C CYS A 143 -6.56 -23.59 12.88
N TYR A 144 -6.03 -23.23 11.70
CA TYR A 144 -6.81 -22.62 10.62
C TYR A 144 -6.90 -23.49 9.36
N LYS A 145 -6.60 -24.78 9.46
CA LYS A 145 -6.50 -25.71 8.32
C LYS A 145 -7.69 -25.62 7.35
N SER A 146 -8.92 -25.63 7.86
CA SER A 146 -10.11 -25.65 6.99
C SER A 146 -10.25 -24.36 6.18
N PHE A 147 -9.94 -23.21 6.78
CA PHE A 147 -9.91 -21.93 6.08
C PHE A 147 -8.78 -21.92 5.03
N ILE A 148 -7.55 -22.29 5.44
CA ILE A 148 -6.37 -22.32 4.58
C ILE A 148 -6.63 -23.19 3.34
N VAL A 149 -7.09 -24.44 3.54
CA VAL A 149 -7.39 -25.37 2.45
C VAL A 149 -8.46 -24.80 1.50
N SER A 150 -9.43 -24.06 2.02
CA SER A 150 -10.47 -23.43 1.18
C SER A 150 -9.95 -22.30 0.29
N GLU A 151 -8.80 -21.71 0.63
CA GLU A 151 -8.21 -20.58 -0.11
C GLU A 151 -7.03 -20.99 -0.99
N ILE A 152 -6.13 -21.83 -0.47
CA ILE A 152 -4.94 -22.25 -1.21
C ILE A 152 -5.09 -23.62 -1.89
N GLY A 153 -6.09 -24.40 -1.50
CA GLY A 153 -6.32 -25.76 -1.99
C GLY A 153 -5.59 -26.83 -1.16
N ILE A 154 -6.15 -28.05 -1.14
CA ILE A 154 -5.61 -29.16 -0.34
C ILE A 154 -4.23 -29.61 -0.81
N ASP A 155 -3.96 -29.56 -2.12
CA ASP A 155 -2.67 -29.99 -2.67
C ASP A 155 -1.55 -29.03 -2.30
N ALA A 156 -1.80 -27.72 -2.38
CA ALA A 156 -0.86 -26.70 -1.91
C ALA A 156 -0.59 -26.84 -0.41
N PHE A 157 -1.63 -27.07 0.39
CA PHE A 157 -1.48 -27.32 1.83
C PHE A 157 -0.62 -28.56 2.13
N LYS A 158 -0.80 -29.65 1.38
CA LYS A 158 -0.04 -30.90 1.58
C LYS A 158 1.43 -30.80 1.13
N ARG A 159 1.71 -30.04 0.07
CA ARG A 159 3.07 -29.90 -0.50
C ARG A 159 3.92 -28.84 0.18
N SER A 160 3.33 -27.95 0.97
CA SER A 160 4.05 -26.87 1.65
C SER A 160 4.90 -27.40 2.81
N ASP A 161 6.06 -26.77 3.06
CA ASP A 161 6.82 -26.96 4.30
C ASP A 161 6.11 -26.23 5.45
N ARG A 162 5.14 -26.92 6.07
CA ARG A 162 4.30 -26.35 7.13
C ARG A 162 5.07 -26.06 8.44
N SER A 163 6.34 -26.43 8.53
CA SER A 163 7.21 -26.07 9.65
C SER A 163 7.88 -24.70 9.45
N LYS A 164 8.06 -24.27 8.20
CA LYS A 164 8.74 -23.01 7.84
C LYS A 164 7.81 -21.95 7.26
N THR A 165 6.62 -22.33 6.83
CA THR A 165 5.67 -21.41 6.18
C THR A 165 4.45 -21.15 7.06
N ASN A 166 4.06 -19.88 7.17
CA ASN A 166 2.77 -19.47 7.70
C ASN A 166 1.72 -19.48 6.57
N LEU A 167 0.92 -20.54 6.48
CA LEU A 167 -0.08 -20.69 5.42
C LEU A 167 -1.33 -19.85 5.65
N LEU A 168 -1.59 -19.41 6.89
CA LEU A 168 -2.65 -18.44 7.17
C LEU A 168 -2.32 -17.10 6.52
N ALA A 169 -1.07 -16.62 6.68
CA ALA A 169 -0.60 -15.40 6.02
C ALA A 169 -0.63 -15.52 4.49
N LEU A 170 -0.25 -16.69 3.93
CA LEU A 170 -0.36 -16.96 2.49
C LEU A 170 -1.83 -16.88 2.00
N ALA A 171 -2.76 -17.49 2.74
CA ALA A 171 -4.18 -17.46 2.40
C ALA A 171 -4.75 -16.03 2.47
N ALA A 172 -4.38 -15.25 3.50
CA ALA A 172 -4.74 -13.85 3.64
C ALA A 172 -4.21 -13.00 2.48
N HIS A 173 -2.93 -13.15 2.14
CA HIS A 173 -2.31 -12.46 1.01
C HIS A 173 -3.04 -12.78 -0.31
N ARG A 174 -3.35 -14.06 -0.58
CA ARG A 174 -4.10 -14.47 -1.78
C ARG A 174 -5.49 -13.83 -1.84
N LEU A 175 -6.20 -13.74 -0.72
CA LEU A 175 -7.50 -13.08 -0.64
C LEU A 175 -7.42 -11.59 -0.96
N LEU A 176 -6.40 -10.90 -0.46
CA LEU A 176 -6.15 -9.49 -0.76
C LEU A 176 -5.79 -9.26 -2.24
N SER A 177 -4.95 -10.12 -2.81
CA SER A 177 -4.61 -10.06 -4.25
C SER A 177 -5.83 -10.28 -5.14
N GLN A 178 -6.75 -11.18 -4.78
CA GLN A 178 -8.02 -11.37 -5.50
C GLN A 178 -8.89 -10.11 -5.51
N ALA A 179 -8.80 -9.28 -4.47
CA ALA A 179 -9.48 -7.98 -4.38
C ALA A 179 -8.73 -6.85 -5.11
N ARG A 180 -7.69 -7.20 -5.89
CA ARG A 180 -6.78 -6.28 -6.61
C ARG A 180 -6.05 -5.31 -5.66
N ILE A 181 -5.73 -5.78 -4.46
CA ILE A 181 -4.85 -5.06 -3.55
C ILE A 181 -3.44 -5.66 -3.68
N SER A 182 -2.48 -4.83 -4.06
CA SER A 182 -1.07 -5.20 -4.19
C SER A 182 -0.38 -5.05 -2.85
N GLY A 183 0.38 -6.06 -2.42
CA GLY A 183 1.08 -5.99 -1.14
C GLY A 183 2.39 -6.75 -1.12
N PHE A 184 3.21 -6.42 -0.14
CA PHE A 184 4.44 -7.14 0.16
C PHE A 184 4.15 -8.31 1.11
N TYR A 185 4.62 -9.49 0.71
CA TYR A 185 4.54 -10.73 1.47
C TYR A 185 5.87 -11.48 1.37
N PHE A 186 6.48 -11.79 2.50
CA PHE A 186 7.82 -12.40 2.54
C PHE A 186 7.87 -13.66 3.42
N PRO A 187 7.57 -14.85 2.84
CA PRO A 187 7.39 -16.10 3.59
C PRO A 187 8.63 -16.63 4.30
N HIS A 188 9.82 -16.18 3.93
CA HIS A 188 11.10 -16.75 4.39
C HIS A 188 11.96 -15.71 5.12
N SER A 189 11.38 -14.63 5.64
CA SER A 189 12.14 -13.55 6.30
C SER A 189 13.05 -14.05 7.43
N GLN A 190 12.65 -15.07 8.19
CA GLN A 190 13.47 -15.60 9.29
C GLN A 190 14.68 -16.44 8.83
N TYR A 191 14.85 -16.67 7.54
CA TYR A 191 15.90 -17.53 6.98
C TYR A 191 16.69 -16.91 5.83
N ASP A 192 16.34 -15.69 5.41
CA ASP A 192 17.11 -14.96 4.40
C ASP A 192 18.30 -14.25 5.09
N GLY A 193 19.42 -14.10 4.37
CA GLY A 193 20.74 -13.75 4.93
C GLY A 193 20.89 -12.33 5.51
N ALA A 194 22.10 -11.77 5.41
CA ALA A 194 22.49 -10.51 6.06
C ALA A 194 21.60 -9.29 5.70
N ASP A 195 20.87 -9.33 4.58
CA ASP A 195 20.10 -8.19 4.06
C ASP A 195 18.58 -8.26 4.35
N THR A 196 18.12 -9.25 5.12
CA THR A 196 16.68 -9.43 5.43
C THR A 196 16.08 -8.18 6.05
N GLU A 197 16.71 -7.63 7.07
CA GLU A 197 16.18 -6.49 7.82
C GLU A 197 16.02 -5.27 6.92
N GLN A 198 17.04 -4.97 6.11
CA GLN A 198 16.99 -3.86 5.16
C GLN A 198 15.83 -4.03 4.17
N LYS A 199 15.65 -5.23 3.61
CA LYS A 199 14.54 -5.53 2.71
C LYS A 199 13.17 -5.35 3.38
N LEU A 200 13.04 -5.79 4.63
CA LEU A 200 11.81 -5.59 5.40
C LEU A 200 11.54 -4.10 5.63
N PHE A 201 12.58 -3.30 5.91
CA PHE A 201 12.45 -1.85 6.07
C PHE A 201 12.06 -1.16 4.78
N ASP A 202 12.77 -1.43 3.68
CA ASP A 202 12.50 -0.81 2.39
C ASP A 202 11.06 -1.07 1.95
N GLU A 203 10.57 -2.30 2.13
CA GLU A 203 9.23 -2.69 1.71
C GLU A 203 8.15 -2.20 2.69
N ALA A 204 8.44 -2.15 4.00
CA ALA A 204 7.55 -1.53 4.99
C ALA A 204 7.42 -0.02 4.77
N ASP A 205 8.51 0.65 4.38
CA ASP A 205 8.54 2.09 4.06
C ASP A 205 7.88 2.37 2.70
N SER A 206 7.96 1.42 1.77
CA SER A 206 7.31 1.47 0.45
C SER A 206 5.85 1.01 0.45
N SER A 207 5.24 0.85 1.62
CA SER A 207 3.85 0.40 1.79
C SER A 207 2.98 1.47 2.46
N LEU A 208 1.77 1.66 1.93
CA LEU A 208 0.81 2.62 2.51
C LEU A 208 0.29 2.14 3.86
N VAL A 209 -0.12 0.88 3.94
CA VAL A 209 -0.73 0.29 5.14
C VAL A 209 0.17 -0.82 5.70
N PHE A 210 0.40 -0.82 6.99
CA PHE A 210 1.01 -1.93 7.71
C PHE A 210 -0.07 -2.85 8.26
N VAL A 211 -0.10 -4.09 7.79
CA VAL A 211 -1.00 -5.13 8.28
C VAL A 211 -0.19 -6.17 9.02
N GLN A 212 -0.54 -6.46 10.26
CA GLN A 212 0.12 -7.51 11.03
C GLN A 212 -0.87 -8.58 11.50
N LEU A 213 -0.58 -9.81 11.09
CA LEU A 213 -1.28 -11.00 11.54
C LEU A 213 -0.69 -11.43 12.89
N VAL A 214 -1.29 -10.94 13.96
CA VAL A 214 -0.84 -11.12 15.34
C VAL A 214 -1.11 -12.54 15.80
N GLN A 215 -0.11 -13.19 16.39
CA GLN A 215 -0.22 -14.49 17.04
C GLN A 215 0.34 -14.38 18.45
N PRO A 216 -0.24 -15.09 19.45
CA PRO A 216 0.26 -15.08 20.82
C PRO A 216 1.76 -15.28 20.94
N VAL A 217 2.29 -16.25 20.18
CA VAL A 217 3.71 -16.59 20.18
C VAL A 217 4.59 -15.38 19.90
N MET A 218 4.15 -14.36 19.15
CA MET A 218 4.95 -13.19 18.74
C MET A 218 5.49 -12.37 19.92
N PHE A 219 4.85 -12.46 21.09
CA PHE A 219 5.24 -11.71 22.28
C PHE A 219 6.23 -12.45 23.18
N ASP A 220 6.58 -13.69 22.82
CA ASP A 220 7.68 -14.43 23.44
C ASP A 220 9.02 -13.97 22.87
N ARG A 221 10.07 -13.97 23.70
CA ARG A 221 11.44 -13.75 23.22
C ARG A 221 11.85 -14.91 22.29
N PRO A 222 12.27 -14.64 21.05
CA PRO A 222 12.74 -15.71 20.17
C PRO A 222 13.98 -16.38 20.78
N PRO A 223 14.14 -17.71 20.64
CA PRO A 223 15.30 -18.42 21.15
C PRO A 223 16.58 -18.05 20.40
N ASN A 224 16.47 -17.72 19.11
CA ASN A 224 17.56 -17.30 18.23
C ASN A 224 17.11 -16.14 17.34
N GLY A 225 18.00 -15.20 17.07
CA GLY A 225 17.76 -14.07 16.17
C GLY A 225 16.78 -13.03 16.70
N ASP A 226 16.44 -12.06 15.85
CA ASP A 226 15.54 -10.97 16.18
C ASP A 226 14.07 -11.32 15.96
N ASN A 227 13.21 -10.64 16.71
CA ASN A 227 11.78 -10.71 16.47
C ASN A 227 11.40 -9.75 15.35
N TYR A 228 11.57 -10.16 14.09
CA TYR A 228 11.34 -9.28 12.93
C TYR A 228 9.96 -8.62 12.94
N CYS A 229 8.93 -9.27 13.47
CA CYS A 229 7.60 -8.64 13.56
C CYS A 229 7.56 -7.44 14.53
N PHE A 230 8.35 -7.49 15.61
CA PHE A 230 8.55 -6.35 16.50
C PHE A 230 9.42 -5.27 15.85
N VAL A 231 10.48 -5.67 15.13
CA VAL A 231 11.37 -4.75 14.41
C VAL A 231 10.59 -3.98 13.33
N GLU A 232 9.79 -4.68 12.52
CA GLU A 232 8.87 -4.13 11.51
C GLU A 232 7.86 -3.17 12.14
N TRP A 233 7.18 -3.58 13.22
CA TRP A 233 6.25 -2.71 13.95
C TRP A 233 6.96 -1.46 14.47
N SER A 234 8.14 -1.60 15.08
CA SER A 234 8.91 -0.48 15.62
C SER A 234 9.32 0.52 14.54
N ARG A 235 9.75 0.02 13.37
CA ARG A 235 10.09 0.84 12.21
C ARG A 235 8.89 1.67 11.77
N VAL A 236 7.75 1.02 11.53
CA VAL A 236 6.51 1.70 11.08
C VAL A 236 5.99 2.67 12.13
N TRP A 237 5.98 2.25 13.40
CA TRP A 237 5.55 3.06 14.54
C TRP A 237 6.39 4.34 14.65
N SER A 238 7.71 4.24 14.54
CA SER A 238 8.61 5.40 14.68
C SER A 238 8.45 6.45 13.57
N ARG A 239 8.07 6.04 12.35
CA ARG A 239 7.97 6.94 11.20
C ARG A 239 6.59 7.56 10.99
N MET A 240 5.53 6.93 11.48
CA MET A 240 4.16 7.42 11.32
C MET A 240 3.78 8.36 12.47
N SER A 241 3.02 9.40 12.18
CA SER A 241 2.34 10.19 13.21
C SER A 241 1.29 9.35 13.95
N GLU A 242 0.81 9.78 15.11
CA GLU A 242 -0.24 9.06 15.84
C GLU A 242 -1.51 8.86 15.00
N SER A 243 -1.94 9.90 14.27
CA SER A 243 -3.09 9.81 13.37
C SER A 243 -2.84 8.84 12.21
N GLU A 244 -1.64 8.83 11.62
CA GLU A 244 -1.31 7.84 10.60
C GLU A 244 -1.30 6.43 11.16
N ARG A 245 -0.77 6.22 12.37
CA ARG A 245 -0.72 4.89 13.00
C ARG A 245 -2.11 4.33 13.22
N ASP A 246 -3.02 5.11 13.81
CA ASP A 246 -4.38 4.65 14.11
C ASP A 246 -5.15 4.22 12.85
N LEU A 247 -4.75 4.75 11.69
CA LEU A 247 -5.42 4.54 10.43
C LEU A 247 -4.75 3.51 9.52
N ASN A 248 -3.42 3.51 9.49
CA ASN A 248 -2.61 2.74 8.54
C ASN A 248 -1.88 1.57 9.21
N MET A 249 -1.99 1.37 10.52
CA MET A 249 -1.54 0.15 11.20
C MET A 249 -2.75 -0.70 11.58
N ILE A 250 -2.91 -1.83 10.91
CA ILE A 250 -4.03 -2.74 11.08
C ILE A 250 -3.53 -4.05 11.69
N PHE A 251 -4.13 -4.45 12.79
CA PHE A 251 -3.88 -5.75 13.40
C PHE A 251 -5.04 -6.70 13.10
N VAL A 252 -4.70 -7.95 12.77
CA VAL A 252 -5.65 -9.06 12.70
C VAL A 252 -5.13 -10.14 13.65
N VAL A 253 -5.89 -10.47 14.69
CA VAL A 253 -5.41 -11.36 15.75
C VAL A 253 -5.85 -12.79 15.47
N ALA A 254 -4.90 -13.68 15.24
CA ALA A 254 -5.13 -15.11 15.14
C ALA A 254 -5.14 -15.74 16.54
N ALA A 255 -6.23 -15.45 17.27
CA ALA A 255 -6.57 -16.00 18.57
C ALA A 255 -8.11 -16.07 18.67
N ASN A 256 -8.64 -16.92 19.55
CA ASN A 256 -10.09 -17.11 19.65
C ASN A 256 -10.82 -15.85 20.13
N ASP A 257 -10.21 -15.13 21.06
CA ASP A 257 -10.76 -13.91 21.63
C ASP A 257 -9.69 -13.00 22.25
N ARG A 258 -10.14 -11.84 22.72
CA ARG A 258 -9.30 -10.83 23.38
C ARG A 258 -8.76 -11.27 24.74
N THR A 259 -9.43 -12.21 25.41
CA THR A 259 -8.99 -12.72 26.72
C THR A 259 -7.71 -13.53 26.56
N GLU A 260 -7.62 -14.35 25.51
CA GLU A 260 -6.42 -15.12 25.17
C GLU A 260 -5.20 -14.21 25.00
N LEU A 261 -5.33 -13.11 24.24
CA LEU A 261 -4.24 -12.16 24.02
C LEU A 261 -3.88 -11.37 25.30
N LYS A 262 -4.87 -11.00 26.12
CA LYS A 262 -4.66 -10.30 27.40
C LYS A 262 -3.96 -11.16 28.45
N ALA A 263 -4.13 -12.47 28.39
CA ALA A 263 -3.52 -13.39 29.35
C ALA A 263 -2.00 -13.55 29.15
N ILE A 264 -1.46 -13.09 28.01
CA ILE A 264 -0.03 -13.16 27.70
C ILE A 264 0.73 -12.15 28.56
N TYR A 265 1.84 -12.62 29.15
CA TYR A 265 2.84 -11.75 29.75
C TYR A 265 3.95 -11.52 28.71
N PRO A 266 3.93 -10.39 27.96
CA PRO A 266 4.89 -10.17 26.89
C PRO A 266 6.30 -10.04 27.47
N PHE A 267 7.31 -10.44 26.68
CA PHE A 267 8.69 -10.07 26.97
C PHE A 267 8.80 -8.55 27.13
N ILE A 268 9.60 -8.07 28.08
CA ILE A 268 9.57 -6.67 28.54
C ILE A 268 9.70 -5.65 27.41
N GLU A 269 10.55 -5.94 26.42
CA GLU A 269 10.78 -5.10 25.24
C GLU A 269 9.54 -5.00 24.32
N TYR A 270 8.66 -6.00 24.35
CA TYR A 270 7.47 -6.08 23.49
C TYR A 270 6.20 -5.55 24.15
N ARG A 271 6.29 -5.02 25.38
CA ARG A 271 5.11 -4.54 26.13
C ARG A 271 4.36 -3.43 25.39
N ALA A 272 5.08 -2.41 24.90
CA ALA A 272 4.45 -1.30 24.18
C ALA A 272 3.74 -1.75 22.90
N TRP A 273 4.32 -2.71 22.19
CA TRP A 273 3.72 -3.31 21.01
C TRP A 273 2.47 -4.12 21.36
N HIS A 274 2.53 -4.95 22.40
CA HIS A 274 1.38 -5.72 22.90
C HIS A 274 0.23 -4.81 23.36
N ASP A 275 0.54 -3.75 24.10
CA ASP A 275 -0.43 -2.76 24.56
C ASP A 275 -1.09 -2.02 23.38
N ASP A 276 -0.33 -1.69 22.33
CA ASP A 276 -0.88 -1.06 21.12
C ASP A 276 -1.85 -2.00 20.37
N VAL A 277 -1.49 -3.29 20.24
CA VAL A 277 -2.41 -4.29 19.67
C VAL A 277 -3.68 -4.39 20.51
N LEU A 278 -3.55 -4.44 21.84
CA LEU A 278 -4.68 -4.55 22.75
C LEU A 278 -5.57 -3.31 22.75
N ARG A 279 -5.03 -2.12 22.55
CA ARG A 279 -5.79 -0.85 22.55
C ARG A 279 -6.71 -0.74 21.33
N ARG A 280 -6.32 -1.32 20.20
CA ARG A 280 -7.04 -1.20 18.93
C ARG A 280 -8.20 -2.18 18.82
N ASP A 281 -9.19 -1.81 18.00
CA ASP A 281 -10.32 -2.67 17.65
C ASP A 281 -9.96 -3.67 16.55
N ALA A 282 -9.02 -4.57 16.88
CA ALA A 282 -8.54 -5.60 15.97
C ALA A 282 -9.54 -6.75 15.86
N PRO A 283 -9.87 -7.23 14.65
CA PRO A 283 -10.66 -8.45 14.50
C PRO A 283 -9.89 -9.69 15.00
N TYR A 284 -10.60 -10.56 15.71
CA TYR A 284 -10.10 -11.84 16.21
C TYR A 284 -10.59 -12.98 15.31
N LEU A 285 -9.67 -13.83 14.88
CA LEU A 285 -9.97 -14.95 13.98
C LEU A 285 -10.21 -16.22 14.82
N PRO A 286 -11.45 -16.74 14.92
CA PRO A 286 -11.70 -17.95 15.66
C PRO A 286 -11.01 -19.14 15.00
N GLU A 287 -10.44 -20.05 15.81
CA GLU A 287 -9.83 -21.25 15.26
C GLU A 287 -10.86 -22.15 14.56
N VAL A 288 -10.41 -22.77 13.47
CA VAL A 288 -11.22 -23.60 12.57
C VAL A 288 -10.45 -24.81 12.04
N GLN A 289 -10.10 -25.71 12.96
CA GLN A 289 -9.44 -26.98 12.64
C GLN A 289 -10.34 -27.88 11.79
N PHE A 290 -11.61 -28.02 12.20
CA PHE A 290 -12.63 -28.82 11.50
C PHE A 290 -13.46 -27.99 10.52
N ALA A 291 -14.16 -28.68 9.62
CA ALA A 291 -15.00 -28.06 8.59
C ALA A 291 -16.23 -27.34 9.20
N ASN A 292 -16.01 -26.16 9.79
CA ASN A 292 -17.06 -25.26 10.23
C ASN A 292 -17.22 -24.14 9.20
N ARG A 293 -18.23 -24.28 8.34
CA ARG A 293 -18.51 -23.34 7.25
C ARG A 293 -18.72 -21.91 7.74
N HIS A 294 -19.40 -21.71 8.87
CA HIS A 294 -19.67 -20.37 9.40
C HIS A 294 -18.38 -19.66 9.83
N LYS A 295 -17.50 -20.35 10.57
CA LYS A 295 -16.19 -19.80 10.95
C LYS A 295 -15.30 -19.52 9.74
N VAL A 296 -15.27 -20.42 8.76
CA VAL A 296 -14.52 -20.18 7.51
C VAL A 296 -15.05 -18.94 6.77
N LEU A 297 -16.37 -18.79 6.63
CA LEU A 297 -16.98 -17.61 5.99
C LEU A 297 -16.69 -16.33 6.76
N TYR A 298 -16.73 -16.37 8.09
CA TYR A 298 -16.37 -15.24 8.93
C TYR A 298 -14.94 -14.78 8.67
N ILE A 299 -13.96 -15.68 8.72
CA ILE A 299 -12.55 -15.34 8.44
C ILE A 299 -12.39 -14.77 7.02
N LYS A 300 -13.07 -15.35 6.02
CA LYS A 300 -13.07 -14.80 4.65
C LYS A 300 -13.63 -13.38 4.60
N SER A 301 -14.74 -13.10 5.28
CA SER A 301 -15.33 -11.75 5.36
C SER A 301 -14.39 -10.78 6.09
N THR A 302 -13.73 -11.18 7.18
CA THR A 302 -12.73 -10.34 7.86
C THR A 302 -11.64 -9.88 6.89
N PHE A 303 -11.08 -10.78 6.08
CA PHE A 303 -10.06 -10.38 5.10
C PHE A 303 -10.65 -9.63 3.89
N ARG A 304 -11.73 -10.13 3.27
CA ARG A 304 -12.27 -9.57 2.01
C ARG A 304 -13.08 -8.30 2.16
N GLU A 305 -13.74 -8.13 3.30
CA GLU A 305 -14.67 -7.02 3.52
C GLU A 305 -14.05 -6.03 4.48
N GLN A 306 -13.59 -6.48 5.66
CA GLN A 306 -13.06 -5.55 6.66
C GLN A 306 -11.66 -5.05 6.29
N LEU A 307 -10.70 -5.94 6.03
CA LEU A 307 -9.31 -5.53 5.75
C LEU A 307 -9.19 -4.80 4.39
N VAL A 308 -9.81 -5.31 3.33
CA VAL A 308 -9.89 -4.63 2.03
C VAL A 308 -10.48 -3.23 2.16
N ARG A 309 -11.56 -3.07 2.91
CA ARG A 309 -12.19 -1.76 3.14
C ARG A 309 -11.26 -0.81 3.88
N GLN A 310 -10.56 -1.29 4.92
CA GLN A 310 -9.62 -0.45 5.66
C GLN A 310 -8.44 -0.01 4.80
N ILE A 311 -7.87 -0.90 3.98
CA ILE A 311 -6.80 -0.54 3.03
C ILE A 311 -7.28 0.47 1.99
N ARG A 312 -8.49 0.29 1.43
CA ARG A 312 -9.07 1.25 0.49
C ARG A 312 -9.40 2.58 1.14
N ALA A 313 -9.84 2.58 2.40
CA ALA A 313 -10.10 3.80 3.15
C ALA A 313 -8.82 4.63 3.35
N ALA A 314 -7.65 4.00 3.48
CA ALA A 314 -6.37 4.72 3.53
C ALA A 314 -6.11 5.53 2.24
N TRP A 315 -6.47 4.98 1.06
CA TRP A 315 -6.41 5.70 -0.21
C TRP A 315 -7.46 6.82 -0.31
N SER A 316 -8.70 6.55 0.09
CA SER A 316 -9.78 7.55 0.09
C SER A 316 -9.45 8.76 0.95
N ARG A 317 -8.77 8.56 2.08
CA ARG A 317 -8.37 9.67 2.96
C ARG A 317 -7.41 10.66 2.35
N LEU A 318 -6.53 10.22 1.44
CA LEU A 318 -5.67 11.17 0.71
C LEU A 318 -6.51 12.22 -0.05
N ILE A 319 -7.74 11.86 -0.41
CA ILE A 319 -8.71 12.73 -1.09
C ILE A 319 -9.58 13.46 -0.05
N ASP A 320 -10.09 12.76 0.95
CA ASP A 320 -11.05 13.32 1.91
C ASP A 320 -10.40 14.34 2.86
N ASP A 321 -9.12 14.14 3.20
CA ASP A 321 -8.35 14.98 4.12
C ASP A 321 -7.81 16.28 3.48
N VAL A 322 -8.11 16.52 2.19
CA VAL A 322 -7.83 17.81 1.56
C VAL A 322 -8.59 18.91 2.33
N PRO A 323 -7.89 19.95 2.84
CA PRO A 323 -8.48 20.96 3.72
C PRO A 323 -9.60 21.76 3.02
N ASP A 324 -10.45 22.42 3.81
CA ASP A 324 -11.51 23.28 3.26
C ASP A 324 -11.01 24.67 2.84
N HIS A 325 -9.94 25.18 3.48
CA HIS A 325 -9.41 26.54 3.29
C HIS A 325 -7.87 26.59 3.37
#